data_AF-A0A839ZBA8-F1
#
_entry.id   AF-A0A839ZBA8-F1
#
_cell.length_a   1.000
_cell.length_b   1.000
_cell.length_c   1.000
_cell.angle_alpha   90.00
_cell.angle_beta   90.00
_cell.angle_gamma   90.00
#
_symmetry.space_group_name_H-M   'P 1'
#
loop_
_entity.id
_entity.type
_entity.pdbx_description
1 polymer ?
#
loop_
_entity_poly.entity_id
_entity_poly.type
_entity_poly.pdbx_seq_one_letter_code
_entity_poly.pdbx_strand_id
1 'polypeptide(L)'
;MTITDCVVMPRKRVIALTPEQAAARQAQWAEAAVPKLRSYERAIQDLLDRTARHRGYESIQTAVTYRDDPNPTFAAEGTALFGWRSAVWTAAYAELARVTAGETPAPALDVFIASLPAFSWPS
;
A
#
# COMPACT_ATOMS: atom_id res chain seq x y z
N MET A 1 -42.89 52.69 2.12
CA MET A 1 -41.89 52.41 3.17
C MET A 1 -41.93 50.90 3.39
N THR A 2 -41.06 50.20 2.68
CA THR A 2 -41.11 48.74 2.46
C THR A 2 -40.71 47.98 3.72
N ILE A 3 -41.54 46.99 4.04
CA ILE A 3 -41.35 46.00 5.10
C ILE A 3 -40.03 45.29 4.82
N THR A 4 -39.08 45.38 5.75
CA THR A 4 -37.82 44.65 5.73
C THR A 4 -38.12 43.17 5.92
N ASP A 5 -37.94 42.39 4.86
CA ASP A 5 -37.88 40.93 4.87
C ASP A 5 -36.84 40.46 5.89
N CYS A 6 -37.32 39.91 7.01
CA CYS A 6 -36.49 39.22 7.99
C CYS A 6 -36.23 37.81 7.44
N VAL A 7 -35.10 37.63 6.76
CA VAL A 7 -34.61 36.33 6.31
C VAL A 7 -34.32 35.46 7.54
N VAL A 8 -35.21 34.49 7.80
CA VAL A 8 -35.00 33.44 8.81
C VAL A 8 -33.82 32.57 8.35
N MET A 9 -32.66 32.71 8.98
CA MET A 9 -31.55 31.79 8.78
C MET A 9 -31.84 30.45 9.48
N PRO A 10 -31.66 29.30 8.80
CA PRO A 10 -31.83 28.00 9.45
C PRO A 10 -30.71 27.81 10.49
N ARG A 11 -31.07 27.69 11.77
CA ARG A 11 -30.13 27.30 12.83
C ARG A 11 -29.59 25.91 12.50
N LYS A 12 -28.28 25.79 12.22
CA LYS A 12 -27.58 24.49 12.19
C LYS A 12 -27.84 23.81 13.53
N ARG A 13 -28.68 22.77 13.55
CA ARG A 13 -28.84 21.89 14.71
C ARG A 13 -27.50 21.19 14.92
N VAL A 14 -26.77 21.58 15.95
CA VAL A 14 -25.72 20.74 16.53
C VAL A 14 -26.45 19.62 17.25
N ILE A 15 -26.66 18.49 16.56
CA ILE A 15 -27.20 17.28 17.17
C ILE A 15 -26.05 16.71 18.00
N ALA A 16 -26.18 16.74 19.33
CA ALA A 16 -25.25 16.04 20.20
C ALA A 16 -25.32 14.55 19.85
N LEU A 17 -24.19 14.01 19.36
CA LEU A 17 -24.06 12.57 19.14
C LEU A 17 -24.22 11.87 20.47
N THR A 18 -25.08 10.86 20.53
CA THR A 18 -25.12 9.97 21.69
C THR A 18 -23.76 9.25 21.82
N PRO A 19 -23.39 8.76 23.01
CA PRO A 19 -22.16 7.99 23.20
C PRO A 19 -22.04 6.80 22.23
N GLU A 20 -23.18 6.17 21.92
CA GLU A 20 -23.29 5.09 20.94
C GLU A 20 -22.96 5.55 19.51
N GLN A 21 -23.50 6.69 19.07
CA GLN A 21 -23.21 7.23 17.74
C GLN A 21 -21.75 7.70 17.61
N ALA A 22 -21.16 8.22 18.69
CA ALA A 22 -19.75 8.59 18.73
C ALA A 22 -18.85 7.35 18.62
N ALA A 23 -19.16 6.27 19.33
CA ALA A 23 -18.45 4.99 19.25
C ALA A 23 -18.57 4.35 17.85
N ALA A 24 -19.77 4.33 17.26
CA ALA A 24 -19.98 3.82 15.91
C ALA A 24 -19.16 4.59 14.85
N ARG A 25 -19.05 5.91 14.99
CA ARG A 25 -18.25 6.75 14.10
C ARG A 25 -16.74 6.54 14.27
N GLN A 26 -16.28 6.31 15.50
CA GLN A 26 -14.89 5.95 15.78
C GLN A 26 -14.53 4.58 15.16
N ALA A 27 -15.41 3.58 15.32
CA ALA A 27 -15.23 2.27 14.68
C ALA A 27 -15.20 2.37 13.15
N GLN A 28 -16.09 3.19 12.57
CA GLN A 28 -16.11 3.41 11.11
C GLN A 28 -14.85 4.13 10.61
N TRP A 29 -14.30 5.08 11.37
CA TRP A 29 -13.02 5.72 11.07
C TRP A 29 -11.85 4.75 11.16
N ALA A 30 -11.85 3.89 12.19
CA ALA A 30 -10.82 2.87 12.38
C ALA A 30 -10.83 1.85 11.23
N GLU A 31 -12.02 1.37 10.81
CA GLU A 31 -12.17 0.47 9.66
C GLU A 31 -11.70 1.13 8.36
N ALA A 32 -12.05 2.39 8.12
CA ALA A 32 -11.59 3.13 6.95
C ALA A 32 -10.07 3.35 6.93
N ALA A 33 -9.40 3.31 8.09
CA ALA A 33 -7.95 3.42 8.21
C ALA A 33 -7.21 2.10 7.91
N VAL A 34 -7.91 0.96 7.87
CA VAL A 34 -7.31 -0.34 7.51
C VAL A 34 -6.90 -0.30 6.04
N PRO A 35 -5.61 -0.56 5.71
CA PRO A 35 -5.19 -0.66 4.33
C PRO A 35 -5.94 -1.80 3.62
N LYS A 36 -6.50 -1.49 2.45
CA LYS A 36 -7.19 -2.50 1.62
C LYS A 36 -6.15 -3.35 0.88
N LEU A 37 -6.50 -4.58 0.50
CA LEU A 37 -5.63 -5.50 -0.25
C LEU A 37 -4.90 -4.83 -1.43
N ARG A 38 -5.64 -4.05 -2.23
CA ARG A 38 -5.08 -3.27 -3.36
C ARG A 38 -4.00 -2.27 -2.96
N SER A 39 -4.07 -1.70 -1.76
CA SER A 39 -3.06 -0.77 -1.24
C SER A 39 -1.74 -1.48 -0.98
N TYR A 40 -1.78 -2.72 -0.45
CA TYR A 40 -0.59 -3.55 -0.27
C TYR A 40 0.03 -3.94 -1.62
N GLU A 41 -0.78 -4.47 -2.54
CA GLU A 41 -0.32 -4.85 -3.89
C GLU A 41 0.39 -3.68 -4.59
N ARG A 42 -0.19 -2.48 -4.53
CA ARG A 42 0.42 -1.29 -5.12
C ARG A 42 1.74 -0.93 -4.46
N ALA A 43 1.79 -0.94 -3.12
CA ALA A 43 3.01 -0.60 -2.40
C ALA A 43 4.16 -1.59 -2.66
N ILE A 44 3.85 -2.88 -2.80
CA ILE A 44 4.81 -3.93 -3.19
C ILE A 44 5.33 -3.66 -4.59
N GLN A 45 4.44 -3.43 -5.56
CA GLN A 45 4.83 -3.14 -6.93
C GLN A 45 5.68 -1.87 -7.01
N ASP A 46 5.31 -0.81 -6.28
CA ASP A 46 6.08 0.43 -6.22
C ASP A 46 7.48 0.21 -5.60
N LEU A 47 7.61 -0.65 -4.58
CA LEU A 47 8.92 -1.02 -3.99
C LEU A 47 9.82 -1.68 -5.02
N LEU A 48 9.29 -2.68 -5.72
CA LEU A 48 10.02 -3.44 -6.74
C LEU A 48 10.47 -2.52 -7.89
N ASP A 49 9.56 -1.68 -8.39
CA ASP A 49 9.85 -0.77 -9.49
C ASP A 49 10.84 0.33 -9.11
N ARG A 50 10.68 0.95 -7.92
CA ARG A 50 11.66 1.94 -7.43
C ARG A 50 13.06 1.34 -7.33
N THR A 51 13.14 0.10 -6.85
CA THR A 51 14.43 -0.59 -6.73
C THR A 51 15.05 -0.82 -8.10
N ALA A 52 14.30 -1.32 -9.08
CA ALA A 52 14.79 -1.49 -10.45
C ALA A 52 15.25 -0.16 -11.08
N ARG A 53 14.51 0.94 -10.84
CA ARG A 53 14.85 2.28 -11.34
C ARG A 53 16.19 2.81 -10.82
N HIS A 54 16.73 2.29 -9.72
CA HIS A 54 18.08 2.67 -9.26
C HIS A 54 19.19 2.37 -10.28
N ARG A 55 18.99 1.39 -11.19
CA ARG A 55 19.91 1.12 -12.31
C ARG A 55 19.35 1.52 -13.68
N GLY A 56 18.32 2.37 -13.70
CA GLY A 56 17.79 2.95 -14.95
C GLY A 56 16.77 2.08 -15.69
N TYR A 57 16.33 0.96 -15.10
CA TYR A 57 15.21 0.20 -15.65
C TYR A 57 13.88 0.97 -15.48
N GLU A 58 12.94 0.78 -16.41
CA GLU A 58 11.62 1.41 -16.35
C GLU A 58 10.74 0.86 -15.21
N SER A 59 10.75 -0.47 -15.07
CA SER A 59 10.01 -1.26 -14.07
C SER A 59 10.76 -2.55 -13.75
N ILE A 60 10.35 -3.23 -12.67
CA ILE A 60 10.84 -4.58 -12.36
C ILE A 60 10.47 -5.57 -13.48
N GLN A 61 9.33 -5.39 -14.15
CA GLN A 61 8.90 -6.22 -15.26
C GLN A 61 9.88 -6.15 -16.43
N THR A 62 10.38 -4.97 -16.79
CA THR A 62 11.42 -4.81 -17.81
C THR A 62 12.76 -5.33 -17.32
N ALA A 63 13.14 -5.07 -16.07
CA ALA A 63 14.46 -5.48 -15.58
C ALA A 63 14.65 -7.00 -15.61
N VAL A 64 13.62 -7.78 -15.28
CA VAL A 64 13.71 -9.25 -15.31
C VAL A 64 13.79 -9.84 -16.72
N THR A 65 13.45 -9.09 -17.78
CA THR A 65 13.57 -9.60 -19.15
C THR A 65 15.01 -9.71 -19.62
N TYR A 66 15.93 -9.02 -18.95
CA TYR A 66 17.38 -9.10 -19.22
C TYR A 66 18.04 -10.35 -18.63
N ARG A 67 17.27 -11.24 -18.00
CA ARG A 67 17.80 -12.56 -17.63
C ARG A 67 18.34 -13.26 -18.89
N ASP A 68 19.53 -13.85 -18.77
CA ASP A 68 20.23 -14.53 -19.87
C ASP A 68 20.65 -13.60 -21.03
N ASP A 69 20.72 -12.29 -20.81
CA ASP A 69 21.24 -11.33 -21.79
C ASP A 69 22.73 -11.60 -22.13
N PRO A 70 23.18 -11.41 -23.38
CA PRO A 70 24.59 -11.56 -23.74
C PRO A 70 25.52 -10.60 -22.98
N ASN A 71 25.00 -9.47 -22.47
CA ASN A 71 25.72 -8.62 -21.55
C ASN A 71 25.68 -9.24 -20.13
N PRO A 72 26.84 -9.66 -19.57
CA PRO A 72 26.89 -10.36 -18.30
C PRO A 72 26.36 -9.54 -17.13
N THR A 73 26.49 -8.20 -17.17
CA THR A 73 25.96 -7.31 -16.14
C THR A 73 24.43 -7.32 -16.12
N PHE A 74 23.80 -7.17 -17.29
CA PHE A 74 22.34 -7.19 -17.40
C PHE A 74 21.75 -8.57 -17.08
N ALA A 75 22.43 -9.65 -17.48
CA ALA A 75 22.05 -11.01 -17.10
C ALA A 75 22.08 -11.24 -15.58
N ALA A 76 23.15 -10.79 -14.91
CA ALA A 76 23.28 -10.93 -13.46
C ALA A 76 22.21 -10.11 -12.72
N GLU A 77 21.99 -8.86 -13.13
CA GLU A 77 20.97 -7.98 -12.55
C GLU A 77 19.55 -8.52 -12.75
N GLY A 78 19.21 -8.92 -13.99
CA GLY A 78 17.91 -9.50 -14.32
C GLY A 78 17.62 -10.78 -13.53
N THR A 79 18.63 -11.63 -13.34
CA THR A 79 18.54 -12.85 -12.53
C THR A 79 18.30 -12.52 -11.05
N ALA A 80 19.07 -11.58 -10.48
CA ALA A 80 18.95 -11.17 -9.09
C ALA A 80 17.57 -10.56 -8.80
N LEU A 81 17.12 -9.63 -9.66
CA LEU A 81 15.80 -9.00 -9.56
C LEU A 81 14.66 -9.99 -9.73
N PHE A 82 14.80 -10.98 -10.61
CA PHE A 82 13.80 -12.04 -10.79
C PHE A 82 13.63 -12.86 -9.51
N GLY A 83 14.75 -13.33 -8.93
CA GLY A 83 14.74 -14.09 -7.69
C GLY A 83 14.15 -13.29 -6.53
N TRP A 84 14.59 -12.04 -6.37
CA TRP A 84 14.10 -11.15 -5.33
C TRP A 84 12.61 -10.84 -5.47
N ARG A 85 12.14 -10.50 -6.67
CA ARG A 85 10.70 -10.27 -6.94
C ARG A 85 9.85 -11.47 -6.53
N SER A 86 10.30 -12.67 -6.86
CA SER A 86 9.62 -13.91 -6.47
C SER A 86 9.53 -14.02 -4.95
N ALA A 87 10.65 -13.85 -4.25
CA ALA A 87 10.72 -13.93 -2.79
C ALA A 87 9.82 -12.89 -2.10
N VAL A 88 9.79 -11.64 -2.60
CA VAL A 88 8.94 -10.57 -2.09
C VAL A 88 7.46 -10.92 -2.20
N TRP A 89 6.99 -11.37 -3.38
CA TRP A 89 5.58 -11.75 -3.55
C TRP A 89 5.22 -12.98 -2.72
N THR A 90 6.12 -13.96 -2.59
CA THR A 90 5.90 -15.12 -1.71
C THR A 90 5.73 -14.68 -0.25
N ALA A 91 6.60 -13.81 0.26
CA ALA A 91 6.50 -13.29 1.62
C ALA A 91 5.22 -12.47 1.84
N ALA A 92 4.92 -11.58 0.90
CA ALA A 92 3.73 -10.73 0.94
C ALA A 92 2.43 -11.54 1.01
N TYR A 93 2.26 -12.54 0.13
CA TYR A 93 1.05 -13.35 0.13
C TYR A 93 0.94 -14.24 1.38
N ALA A 94 2.06 -14.73 1.92
CA ALA A 94 2.05 -15.46 3.18
C ALA A 94 1.57 -14.60 4.35
N GLU A 95 2.00 -13.33 4.42
CA GLU A 95 1.55 -12.40 5.45
C GLU A 95 0.09 -11.98 5.26
N LEU A 96 -0.32 -11.65 4.04
CA LEU A 96 -1.71 -11.28 3.73
C LEU A 96 -2.70 -12.44 3.96
N ALA A 97 -2.26 -13.69 3.76
CA ALA A 97 -3.05 -14.87 4.09
C ALA A 97 -3.33 -14.97 5.60
N ARG A 98 -2.33 -14.73 6.46
CA ARG A 98 -2.51 -14.72 7.93
C ARG A 98 -3.47 -13.62 8.38
N VAL A 99 -3.37 -12.43 7.76
CA VAL A 99 -4.30 -11.31 8.02
C VAL A 99 -5.73 -11.69 7.63
N THR A 100 -5.91 -12.30 6.46
CA THR A 100 -7.24 -12.70 5.97
C THR A 100 -7.84 -13.85 6.78
N ALA A 101 -7.00 -14.74 7.31
CA ALA A 101 -7.41 -15.80 8.21
C ALA A 101 -7.73 -15.31 9.64
N GLY A 102 -7.45 -14.04 9.96
CA GLY A 102 -7.66 -13.47 11.29
C GLY A 102 -6.60 -13.88 12.32
N GLU A 103 -5.48 -14.47 11.87
CA GLU A 103 -4.38 -14.88 12.75
C GLU A 103 -3.55 -13.69 13.25
N THR A 104 -3.45 -12.65 12.42
CA THR A 104 -2.73 -11.40 12.74
C THR A 104 -3.56 -10.19 12.32
N PRO A 105 -3.52 -9.08 13.08
CA PRO A 105 -4.14 -7.84 12.62
C PRO A 105 -3.48 -7.33 11.34
N ALA A 106 -4.24 -6.61 10.51
CA ALA A 106 -3.71 -5.97 9.32
C ALA A 106 -2.60 -4.97 9.70
N PRO A 107 -1.37 -5.13 9.21
CA PRO A 107 -0.26 -4.23 9.55
C PRO A 107 -0.47 -2.84 8.94
N ALA A 108 0.23 -1.84 9.49
CA ALA A 108 0.38 -0.58 8.77
C ALA A 108 1.22 -0.81 7.50
N LEU A 109 0.96 -0.02 6.46
CA LEU A 109 1.56 -0.25 5.13
C LEU A 109 3.10 -0.12 5.15
N ASP A 110 3.63 0.83 5.90
CA ASP A 110 5.07 1.05 6.10
C ASP A 110 5.74 -0.11 6.84
N VAL A 111 5.10 -0.61 7.91
CA VAL A 111 5.55 -1.78 8.66
C VAL A 111 5.58 -3.01 7.77
N PHE A 112 4.52 -3.21 6.97
CA PHE A 112 4.44 -4.31 6.02
C PHE A 112 5.54 -4.22 4.96
N ILE A 113 5.77 -3.05 4.35
CA ILE A 113 6.84 -2.91 3.35
C ILE A 113 8.23 -3.13 3.96
N ALA A 114 8.43 -2.74 5.21
CA ALA A 114 9.67 -2.99 5.93
C ALA A 114 9.88 -4.47 6.35
N SER A 115 8.81 -5.28 6.41
CA SER A 115 8.91 -6.72 6.69
C SER A 115 9.39 -7.54 5.49
N LEU A 116 9.27 -6.98 4.28
CA LEU A 116 9.60 -7.68 3.04
C LEU A 116 11.11 -7.89 2.87
N PRO A 117 11.53 -8.95 2.14
CA PRO A 117 12.94 -9.22 1.87
C PRO A 117 13.67 -8.01 1.29
N ALA A 118 14.81 -7.65 1.87
CA ALA A 118 15.67 -6.59 1.34
C ALA A 118 16.40 -7.06 0.07
N PHE A 119 16.70 -6.12 -0.83
CA PHE A 119 17.45 -6.39 -2.05
C PHE A 119 18.91 -5.98 -1.92
N SER A 120 19.80 -6.79 -2.49
CA SER A 120 21.20 -6.43 -2.72
C SER A 120 21.53 -6.65 -4.19
N TRP A 121 22.18 -5.65 -4.81
CA TRP A 121 22.67 -5.80 -6.16
C TRP A 121 23.83 -6.80 -6.24
N PRO A 122 23.97 -7.56 -7.34
CA PRO A 122 25.17 -8.33 -7.61
C PRO A 122 26.37 -7.38 -7.79
N SER A 123 27.54 -7.85 -7.36
CA SER A 123 28.85 -7.16 -7.52
C SER A 123 29.40 -7.31 -8.92
#